data_AF-A0A4W6F3Q0-F1
#
_entry.id   AF-A0A4W6F3Q0-F1
#
_cell.length_a   1.000
_cell.length_b   1.000
_cell.length_c   1.000
_cell.angle_alpha   90.00
_cell.angle_beta   90.00
_cell.angle_gamma   90.00
#
_symmetry.space_group_name_H-M   'P 1'
#
loop_
_entity.id
_entity.type
_entity.pdbx_description
1 polymer ?
#
loop_
_entity_poly.entity_id
_entity_poly.type
_entity_poly.pdbx_seq_one_letter_code
_entity_poly.pdbx_strand_id
1 'polypeptide(L)'
;FDGDFFQLPYTCNYILTSQCKDSYENFNIQLQRQEINGVITIKKLTMKLDGVVVELANASIIVNDKPVSIPFSRAGISIRKSVSYVKIKAKLGLVVMWNQKDALWVELDAKFKNQTCGLCGDFNGVQCKYTVYFDPQTDLCKNLLSGPAFLSCQNLIDTDSFIKACVQDLCKCNSNSTSCLCSTISEYSRQCAHTGGNPTQHENVTCPFNMEYRECGSPCTDTCTDLQRSQVCEEHCIDGCFCPPGTVFDDISQNGCIAADQCSCLHNGNTYKPGESYSTTCRSCTCTQGEWICKDLDCPGICSILGGSHISTYDDKTYTFHGDCSYLLSKVMNGTFIVLGDLVKCEKSDKSTCLVSPDVFIKSFCHFFPPLKMIVIKANGQVFLNKQISQLPLFMGE
;
A
#
# COMPACT_ATOMS: atom_id res chain seq x y z
N PHE A 1 17.47 24.55 6.21
CA PHE A 1 18.19 23.51 5.45
C PHE A 1 19.65 23.38 5.85
N ASP A 2 20.29 24.47 6.29
CA ASP A 2 21.75 24.55 6.48
C ASP A 2 22.21 24.41 7.95
N GLY A 3 21.38 23.79 8.80
CA GLY A 3 21.72 23.50 10.21
C GLY A 3 21.43 24.61 11.23
N ASP A 4 20.71 25.67 10.83
CA ASP A 4 20.33 26.76 11.73
C ASP A 4 19.06 26.44 12.53
N PHE A 5 19.11 26.65 13.84
CA PHE A 5 17.98 26.52 14.76
C PHE A 5 17.56 27.89 15.27
N PHE A 6 16.26 28.15 15.28
CA PHE A 6 15.68 29.35 15.87
C PHE A 6 14.27 29.05 16.38
N GLN A 7 13.81 29.87 17.32
CA GLN A 7 12.46 29.78 17.84
C GLN A 7 11.56 30.86 17.27
N LEU A 8 10.28 30.50 17.09
CA LEU A 8 9.28 31.41 16.55
C LEU A 8 8.00 31.35 17.39
N PRO A 9 7.92 32.13 18.49
CA PRO A 9 6.90 31.96 19.53
C PRO A 9 5.51 32.54 19.18
N TYR A 10 5.35 33.13 17.99
CA TYR A 10 4.12 33.84 17.64
C TYR A 10 3.15 32.97 16.83
N THR A 11 1.85 33.13 17.10
CA THR A 11 0.73 32.41 16.48
C THR A 11 0.30 32.98 15.12
N CYS A 12 1.27 33.36 14.28
CA CYS A 12 0.99 33.90 12.95
C CYS A 12 0.98 32.81 11.87
N ASN A 13 0.65 33.24 10.65
CA ASN A 13 0.87 32.44 9.44
C ASN A 13 2.28 32.71 8.91
N TYR A 14 2.99 31.66 8.54
CA TYR A 14 4.35 31.77 8.03
C TYR A 14 4.51 31.01 6.73
N ILE A 15 5.33 31.56 5.83
CA ILE A 15 5.91 30.81 4.72
C ILE A 15 7.08 30.02 5.31
N LEU A 16 6.88 28.71 5.47
CA LEU A 16 7.92 27.81 5.97
C LEU A 16 9.06 27.75 4.95
N THR A 17 8.71 27.48 3.69
CA THR A 17 9.64 27.50 2.57
C THR A 17 8.88 27.72 1.27
N SER A 18 9.47 28.47 0.35
CA SER A 18 8.99 28.68 -1.02
C SER A 18 10.19 28.75 -1.97
N GLN A 19 9.97 28.50 -3.26
CA GLN A 19 10.96 28.79 -4.31
C GLN A 19 10.81 30.24 -4.78
N CYS A 20 11.84 31.05 -4.54
CA CYS A 20 11.75 32.51 -4.67
C CYS A 20 12.70 33.10 -5.72
N LYS A 21 13.66 32.32 -6.25
CA LYS A 21 14.67 32.80 -7.22
C LYS A 21 14.46 32.25 -8.64
N ASP A 22 13.23 31.90 -8.98
CA ASP A 22 12.83 31.43 -10.32
C ASP A 22 11.70 32.32 -10.85
N SER A 23 11.49 32.29 -12.16
CA SER A 23 10.41 32.96 -12.87
C SER A 23 9.02 32.45 -12.49
N TYR A 24 8.94 31.22 -12.00
CA TYR A 24 7.72 30.58 -11.54
C TYR A 24 7.93 29.97 -10.15
N GLU A 25 6.97 30.18 -9.25
CA GLU A 25 6.95 29.57 -7.93
C GLU A 25 6.45 28.11 -8.03
N ASN A 26 7.36 27.15 -8.20
CA ASN A 26 6.98 25.73 -8.32
C ASN A 26 6.38 25.18 -7.02
N PHE A 27 6.77 25.73 -5.86
CA PHE A 27 6.17 25.36 -4.59
C PHE A 27 6.13 26.51 -3.59
N ASN A 28 5.13 26.47 -2.71
CA ASN A 28 4.98 27.35 -1.56
C ASN A 28 4.36 26.55 -0.39
N ILE A 29 5.03 26.48 0.75
CA ILE A 29 4.55 25.77 1.95
C ILE A 29 4.34 26.78 3.07
N GLN A 30 3.11 26.85 3.56
CA GLN A 30 2.70 27.76 4.63
C GLN A 30 2.15 26.99 5.82
N LEU A 31 2.57 27.41 7.00
CA LEU A 31 2.07 26.88 8.25
C LEU A 31 1.31 27.97 9.01
N GLN A 32 0.17 27.60 9.58
CA GLN A 32 -0.58 28.44 10.52
C GLN A 32 -0.43 27.86 11.92
N ARG A 33 0.12 28.66 12.85
CA ARG A 33 0.25 28.28 14.25
C ARG A 33 -0.98 28.66 15.06
N GLN A 34 -1.23 27.93 16.13
CA GLN A 34 -2.21 28.27 17.15
C GLN A 34 -1.68 27.92 18.53
N GLU A 35 -2.27 28.48 19.57
CA GLU A 35 -1.97 28.16 20.95
C GLU A 35 -3.15 27.40 21.55
N ILE A 36 -2.88 26.24 22.14
CA ILE A 36 -3.86 25.43 22.88
C ILE A 36 -3.23 25.15 24.24
N ASN A 37 -3.88 25.64 25.31
CA ASN A 37 -3.43 25.44 26.70
C ASN A 37 -1.96 25.87 26.95
N GLY A 38 -1.52 26.99 26.36
CA GLY A 38 -0.14 27.47 26.51
C GLY A 38 0.88 26.77 25.61
N VAL A 39 0.46 25.79 24.81
CA VAL A 39 1.33 25.03 23.89
C VAL A 39 1.07 25.48 22.45
N ILE A 40 2.14 25.85 21.74
CA ILE A 40 2.08 26.24 20.34
C ILE A 40 2.00 24.97 19.47
N THR A 41 0.97 24.89 18.62
CA THR A 41 0.73 23.74 17.73
C THR A 41 0.50 24.21 16.28
N ILE A 42 0.51 23.27 15.34
CA ILE A 42 0.18 23.55 13.93
C ILE A 42 -1.33 23.38 13.74
N LYS A 43 -2.03 24.47 13.41
CA LYS A 43 -3.47 24.47 13.13
C LYS A 43 -3.78 23.95 11.73
N LYS A 44 -3.04 24.46 10.74
CA LYS A 44 -3.27 24.21 9.32
C LYS A 44 -1.94 24.25 8.58
N LEU A 45 -1.77 23.32 7.66
CA LEU A 45 -0.71 23.32 6.67
C LEU A 45 -1.35 23.55 5.30
N THR A 46 -0.82 24.51 4.55
CA THR A 46 -1.24 24.80 3.17
C THR A 46 -0.03 24.71 2.28
N MET A 47 -0.11 23.95 1.20
CA MET A 47 0.98 23.83 0.24
C MET A 47 0.45 23.96 -1.18
N LYS A 48 1.14 24.77 -1.98
CA LYS A 48 0.98 24.83 -3.42
C LYS A 48 2.15 24.08 -4.03
N LEU A 49 1.88 23.04 -4.81
CA LEU A 49 2.86 22.12 -5.37
C LEU A 49 2.58 21.97 -6.87
N ASP A 50 3.37 22.62 -7.72
CA ASP A 50 3.20 22.65 -9.18
C ASP A 50 1.76 23.00 -9.60
N GLY A 51 1.22 24.06 -8.97
CA GLY A 51 -0.15 24.55 -9.20
C GLY A 51 -1.26 23.80 -8.45
N VAL A 52 -0.98 22.62 -7.87
CA VAL A 52 -1.96 21.90 -7.04
C VAL A 52 -1.93 22.42 -5.61
N VAL A 53 -3.08 22.74 -5.05
CA VAL A 53 -3.21 23.21 -3.66
C VAL A 53 -3.63 22.04 -2.78
N VAL A 54 -2.83 21.73 -1.76
CA VAL A 54 -3.11 20.74 -0.73
C VAL A 54 -3.23 21.44 0.62
N GLU A 55 -4.32 21.17 1.33
CA GLU A 55 -4.54 21.68 2.68
C GLU A 55 -4.73 20.51 3.66
N LEU A 56 -4.05 20.60 4.81
CA LEU A 56 -4.19 19.68 5.92
C LEU A 56 -4.64 20.46 7.16
N ALA A 57 -5.80 20.10 7.71
CA ALA A 57 -6.32 20.68 8.94
C ALA A 57 -7.29 19.69 9.63
N ASN A 58 -7.25 19.56 10.96
CA ASN A 58 -8.20 18.75 11.73
C ASN A 58 -8.43 17.34 11.16
N ALA A 59 -7.36 16.64 10.79
CA ALA A 59 -7.37 15.33 10.12
C ALA A 59 -8.03 15.27 8.72
N SER A 60 -8.58 16.38 8.21
CA SER A 60 -9.06 16.51 6.84
C SER A 60 -7.92 16.79 5.87
N ILE A 61 -8.01 16.21 4.68
CA ILE A 61 -7.09 16.45 3.57
C ILE A 61 -7.91 16.95 2.39
N ILE A 62 -7.59 18.15 1.93
CA ILE A 62 -8.27 18.81 0.82
C ILE A 62 -7.24 19.00 -0.30
N VAL A 63 -7.61 18.64 -1.53
CA VAL A 63 -6.81 18.84 -2.73
C VAL A 63 -7.65 19.60 -3.74
N ASN A 64 -7.21 20.80 -4.13
CA ASN A 64 -7.95 21.72 -5.00
C ASN A 64 -9.42 21.90 -4.56
N ASP A 65 -9.61 22.32 -3.30
CA ASP A 65 -10.91 22.57 -2.66
C ASP A 65 -11.84 21.35 -2.53
N LYS A 66 -11.35 20.14 -2.82
CA LYS A 66 -12.11 18.89 -2.69
C LYS A 66 -11.52 18.00 -1.60
N PRO A 67 -12.34 17.48 -0.67
CA PRO A 67 -11.87 16.50 0.28
C PRO A 67 -11.48 15.22 -0.44
N VAL A 68 -10.37 14.59 -0.01
CA VAL A 68 -9.86 13.34 -0.59
C VAL A 68 -9.70 12.27 0.46
N SER A 69 -9.86 11.00 0.05
CA SER A 69 -9.51 9.85 0.87
C SER A 69 -8.06 9.40 0.61
N ILE A 70 -7.42 8.83 1.62
CA ILE A 70 -6.06 8.28 1.55
C ILE A 70 -6.17 6.75 1.32
N PRO A 71 -5.30 6.13 0.50
CA PRO A 71 -4.20 6.73 -0.26
C PRO A 71 -4.71 7.55 -1.47
N PHE A 72 -4.04 8.68 -1.74
CA PHE A 72 -4.34 9.54 -2.88
C PHE A 72 -3.13 9.63 -3.80
N SER A 73 -3.33 9.50 -5.12
CA SER A 73 -2.26 9.69 -6.11
C SER A 73 -2.82 10.25 -7.41
N ARG A 74 -2.68 11.57 -7.65
CA ARG A 74 -3.09 12.27 -8.87
C ARG A 74 -2.29 13.56 -9.04
N ALA A 75 -2.22 14.08 -10.27
CA ALA A 75 -1.61 15.38 -10.59
C ALA A 75 -0.17 15.55 -10.06
N GLY A 76 0.63 14.47 -10.09
CA GLY A 76 2.02 14.51 -9.62
C GLY A 76 2.18 14.52 -8.10
N ILE A 77 1.09 14.36 -7.33
CA ILE A 77 1.12 14.29 -5.87
C ILE A 77 0.65 12.90 -5.41
N SER A 78 1.40 12.33 -4.47
CA SER A 78 1.03 11.13 -3.72
C SER A 78 0.90 11.47 -2.24
N ILE A 79 -0.26 11.19 -1.64
CA ILE A 79 -0.52 11.37 -0.22
C ILE A 79 -0.77 9.99 0.41
N ARG A 80 0.02 9.66 1.42
CA ARG A 80 -0.09 8.43 2.19
C ARG A 80 -0.13 8.75 3.68
N LYS A 81 -0.73 7.86 4.46
CA LYS A 81 -0.79 7.96 5.92
C LYS A 81 -0.19 6.69 6.51
N SER A 82 0.74 6.88 7.43
CA SER A 82 1.26 5.86 8.34
C SER A 82 0.63 6.07 9.71
N VAL A 83 0.96 5.21 10.68
CA VAL A 83 0.45 5.33 12.06
C VAL A 83 0.81 6.69 12.68
N SER A 84 2.02 7.20 12.40
CA SER A 84 2.55 8.43 13.01
C SER A 84 2.50 9.66 12.11
N TYR A 85 2.46 9.52 10.78
CA TYR A 85 2.67 10.63 9.85
C TYR A 85 1.69 10.63 8.68
N VAL A 86 1.34 11.83 8.21
CA VAL A 86 0.84 12.06 6.86
C VAL A 86 2.03 12.46 5.99
N LYS A 87 2.29 11.69 4.93
CA LYS A 87 3.39 11.90 3.99
C LYS A 87 2.84 12.35 2.64
N ILE A 88 3.38 13.44 2.12
CA ILE A 88 3.04 14.02 0.82
C ILE A 88 4.31 14.03 -0.03
N LYS A 89 4.30 13.31 -1.14
CA LYS A 89 5.40 13.27 -2.12
C LYS A 89 4.94 13.95 -3.40
N ALA A 90 5.69 14.94 -3.84
CA ALA A 90 5.48 15.64 -5.10
C ALA A 90 6.52 15.20 -6.13
N LYS A 91 6.08 15.02 -7.39
CA LYS A 91 6.95 14.65 -8.53
C LYS A 91 8.06 15.67 -8.78
N LEU A 92 7.87 16.91 -8.34
CA LEU A 92 8.87 17.97 -8.39
C LEU A 92 10.06 17.76 -7.44
N GLY A 93 10.14 16.64 -6.70
CA GLY A 93 11.29 16.33 -5.85
C GLY A 93 11.20 17.00 -4.48
N LEU A 94 10.02 16.93 -3.89
CA LEU A 94 9.70 17.53 -2.60
C LEU A 94 8.88 16.52 -1.79
N VAL A 95 9.25 16.35 -0.53
CA VAL A 95 8.53 15.49 0.43
C VAL A 95 8.17 16.32 1.66
N VAL A 96 6.92 16.23 2.09
CA VAL A 96 6.44 16.82 3.34
C VAL A 96 5.92 15.70 4.24
N MET A 97 6.31 15.72 5.50
CA MET A 97 5.83 14.81 6.52
C MET A 97 5.34 15.58 7.74
N TRP A 98 4.12 15.29 8.19
CA TRP A 98 3.52 15.93 9.35
C TRP A 98 2.93 14.90 10.31
N ASN A 99 3.29 14.99 11.59
CA ASN A 99 2.74 14.12 12.65
C ASN A 99 1.32 14.52 13.11
N GLN A 100 0.68 15.47 12.41
CA GLN A 100 -0.63 16.05 12.74
C GLN A 100 -0.67 16.82 14.07
N LYS A 101 0.49 17.15 14.65
CA LYS A 101 0.64 17.92 15.89
C LYS A 101 1.59 19.10 15.69
N ASP A 102 2.87 18.88 15.97
CA ASP A 102 3.91 19.89 16.14
C ASP A 102 5.17 19.63 15.29
N ALA A 103 5.41 18.39 14.86
CA ALA A 103 6.56 18.03 14.05
C ALA A 103 6.21 18.01 12.56
N LEU A 104 6.81 18.93 11.82
CA LEU A 104 6.68 19.08 10.38
C LEU A 104 8.07 19.03 9.74
N TRP A 105 8.24 18.15 8.77
CA TRP A 105 9.49 17.95 8.06
C TRP A 105 9.29 18.20 6.56
N VAL A 106 10.25 18.88 5.94
CA VAL A 106 10.27 19.18 4.51
C VAL A 106 11.63 18.78 3.95
N GLU A 107 11.61 17.93 2.94
CA GLU A 107 12.77 17.50 2.17
C GLU A 107 12.67 18.05 0.74
N LEU A 108 13.80 18.56 0.22
CA LEU A 108 13.91 19.13 -1.11
C LEU A 108 15.08 18.50 -1.88
N ASP A 109 14.85 18.19 -3.16
CA ASP A 109 15.91 17.83 -4.10
C ASP A 109 16.99 18.93 -4.15
N ALA A 110 18.25 18.52 -4.32
CA ALA A 110 19.41 19.41 -4.44
C ALA A 110 19.31 20.45 -5.57
N LYS A 111 18.42 20.26 -6.55
CA LYS A 111 18.16 21.22 -7.62
C LYS A 111 17.57 22.55 -7.13
N PHE A 112 16.99 22.58 -5.92
CA PHE A 112 16.44 23.79 -5.32
C PHE A 112 17.47 24.57 -4.48
N LYS A 113 18.74 24.14 -4.45
CA LYS A 113 19.81 24.86 -3.76
C LYS A 113 19.90 26.32 -4.23
N ASN A 114 20.11 27.21 -3.28
CA ASN A 114 20.16 28.67 -3.47
C ASN A 114 18.87 29.32 -3.99
N GLN A 115 17.77 28.58 -4.16
CA GLN A 115 16.53 29.11 -4.76
C GLN A 115 15.41 29.30 -3.75
N THR A 116 15.58 28.82 -2.51
CA THR A 116 14.53 28.88 -1.51
C THR A 116 14.52 30.21 -0.77
N CYS A 117 13.37 30.53 -0.19
CA CYS A 117 13.25 31.54 0.86
C CYS A 117 12.15 31.13 1.85
N GLY A 118 12.00 31.90 2.93
CA GLY A 118 11.11 31.60 4.04
C GLY A 118 11.87 31.20 5.30
N LEU A 119 11.16 30.63 6.26
CA LEU A 119 11.74 30.26 7.56
C LEU A 119 12.85 29.21 7.47
N CYS A 120 12.83 28.31 6.49
CA CYS A 120 13.86 27.27 6.33
C CYS A 120 15.16 27.76 5.66
N GLY A 121 15.27 29.05 5.33
CA GLY A 121 16.45 29.65 4.70
C GLY A 121 16.52 29.47 3.18
N ASP A 122 17.72 29.67 2.62
CA ASP A 122 17.99 29.71 1.18
C ASP A 122 18.65 28.45 0.60
N PHE A 123 18.94 27.45 1.46
CA PHE A 123 19.49 26.15 1.07
C PHE A 123 20.81 26.26 0.30
N ASN A 124 21.73 27.07 0.83
CA ASN A 124 23.02 27.37 0.21
C ASN A 124 24.19 26.53 0.77
N GLY A 125 23.95 25.73 1.81
CA GLY A 125 24.96 24.92 2.52
C GLY A 125 25.79 25.71 3.54
N VAL A 126 25.44 26.95 3.84
CA VAL A 126 26.17 27.84 4.74
C VAL A 126 25.34 28.13 5.98
N GLN A 127 25.86 27.70 7.13
CA GLN A 127 25.24 27.95 8.43
C GLN A 127 25.45 29.40 8.88
N CYS A 128 24.41 30.02 9.45
CA CYS A 128 24.51 31.36 10.02
C CYS A 128 25.32 31.34 11.33
N LYS A 129 26.53 31.90 11.32
CA LYS A 129 27.34 32.04 12.54
C LYS A 129 26.76 33.09 13.48
N TYR A 130 25.98 32.66 14.48
CA TYR A 130 25.62 33.49 15.62
C TYR A 130 26.70 33.39 16.72
N THR A 131 27.27 34.53 17.13
CA THR A 131 28.11 34.65 18.33
C THR A 131 27.21 34.69 19.57
N VAL A 132 27.41 33.78 20.53
CA VAL A 132 26.65 33.73 21.79
C VAL A 132 27.57 34.11 22.96
N TYR A 133 27.11 35.03 23.81
CA TYR A 133 27.72 35.39 25.08
C TYR A 133 27.43 34.30 26.14
N PHE A 134 28.39 34.00 27.01
CA PHE A 134 28.30 32.95 28.05
C PHE A 134 27.00 33.04 28.88
N ASP A 135 26.20 31.97 28.86
CA ASP A 135 24.96 31.81 29.66
C ASP A 135 25.12 30.64 30.65
N PRO A 136 24.80 30.80 31.95
CA PRO A 136 24.87 29.73 32.95
C PRO A 136 23.99 28.49 32.66
N GLN A 137 23.02 28.58 31.76
CA GLN A 137 22.18 27.45 31.33
C GLN A 137 22.90 26.50 30.34
N THR A 138 24.05 26.91 29.83
CA THR A 138 24.86 26.13 28.87
C THR A 138 25.29 24.77 29.46
N ASP A 139 25.66 24.73 30.73
CA ASP A 139 26.14 23.50 31.38
C ASP A 139 25.03 22.44 31.49
N LEU A 140 23.79 22.86 31.75
CA LEU A 140 22.65 21.94 31.80
C LEU A 140 22.41 21.29 30.45
N CYS A 141 22.30 22.10 29.39
CA CYS A 141 22.09 21.61 28.02
C CYS A 141 23.25 20.73 27.54
N LYS A 142 24.49 21.08 27.89
CA LYS A 142 25.67 20.29 27.55
C LYS A 142 25.66 18.94 28.24
N ASN A 143 25.35 18.89 29.53
CA ASN A 143 25.26 17.64 30.28
C ASN A 143 24.13 16.73 29.77
N LEU A 144 23.03 17.32 29.29
CA LEU A 144 21.90 16.57 28.76
C LEU A 144 22.22 15.96 27.38
N LEU A 145 22.67 16.77 26.42
CA LEU A 145 22.91 16.33 25.04
C LEU A 145 24.23 15.56 24.87
N SER A 146 25.19 15.72 25.79
CA SER A 146 26.42 14.91 25.85
C SER A 146 26.32 13.77 26.87
N GLY A 147 25.14 13.55 27.46
CA GLY A 147 24.93 12.55 28.50
C GLY A 147 24.99 11.11 27.97
N PRO A 148 24.91 10.11 28.87
CA PRO A 148 24.97 8.68 28.52
C PRO A 148 23.98 8.28 27.42
N ALA A 149 22.80 8.91 27.41
CA ALA A 149 21.74 8.61 26.46
C ALA A 149 22.09 8.90 25.00
N PHE A 150 23.04 9.80 24.78
CA PHE A 150 23.44 10.27 23.45
C PHE A 150 24.91 10.00 23.15
N LEU A 151 25.56 9.09 23.89
CA LEU A 151 26.96 8.73 23.63
C LEU A 151 27.19 8.26 22.19
N SER A 152 26.22 7.53 21.63
CA SER A 152 26.26 7.05 20.24
C SER A 152 26.11 8.17 19.19
N CYS A 153 25.69 9.37 19.60
CA CYS A 153 25.46 10.52 18.74
C CYS A 153 26.71 11.41 18.61
N GLN A 154 27.68 11.24 19.51
CA GLN A 154 28.87 12.08 19.52
C GLN A 154 29.64 11.93 18.20
N ASN A 155 29.97 13.06 17.57
CA ASN A 155 30.64 13.16 16.27
C ASN A 155 29.82 12.69 15.05
N LEU A 156 28.56 12.27 15.21
CA LEU A 156 27.65 12.03 14.08
C LEU A 156 26.90 13.30 13.67
N ILE A 157 26.59 14.14 14.66
CA ILE A 157 25.83 15.38 14.49
C ILE A 157 26.52 16.53 15.25
N ASP A 158 26.29 17.76 14.81
CA ASP A 158 26.86 18.97 15.42
C ASP A 158 26.16 19.32 16.75
N THR A 159 26.58 18.66 17.84
CA THR A 159 26.01 18.82 19.18
C THR A 159 26.01 20.27 19.67
N ASP A 160 27.00 21.09 19.29
CA ASP A 160 27.12 22.47 19.75
C ASP A 160 25.95 23.34 19.25
N SER A 161 25.45 23.09 18.04
CA SER A 161 24.27 23.78 17.50
C SER A 161 23.00 23.45 18.29
N PHE A 162 22.83 22.18 18.70
CA PHE A 162 21.70 21.77 19.53
C PHE A 162 21.81 22.26 20.97
N ILE A 163 23.02 22.36 21.54
CA ILE A 163 23.23 22.96 22.86
C ILE A 163 22.75 24.43 22.84
N LYS A 164 23.09 25.19 21.79
CA LYS A 164 22.63 26.59 21.65
C LYS A 164 21.11 26.68 21.55
N ALA A 165 20.48 25.79 20.77
CA ALA A 165 19.01 25.73 20.67
C ALA A 165 18.37 25.41 22.03
N CYS A 166 18.92 24.43 22.76
CA CYS A 166 18.46 24.06 24.10
C CYS A 166 18.53 25.23 25.10
N VAL A 167 19.61 26.01 25.09
CA VAL A 167 19.75 27.18 25.98
C VAL A 167 18.66 28.23 25.67
N GLN A 168 18.37 28.45 24.39
CA GLN A 168 17.29 29.36 23.98
C GLN A 168 15.90 28.85 24.42
N ASP A 169 15.66 27.53 24.32
CA ASP A 169 14.44 26.90 24.80
C ASP A 169 14.25 27.09 26.30
N LEU A 170 15.30 26.89 27.09
CA LEU A 170 15.24 26.99 28.54
C LEU A 170 14.99 28.44 29.02
N CYS A 171 15.60 29.43 28.35
CA CYS A 171 15.48 30.85 28.71
C CYS A 171 14.05 31.41 28.57
N LYS A 172 13.19 30.80 27.76
CA LYS A 172 11.80 31.25 27.54
C LYS A 172 10.77 30.48 28.34
N CYS A 173 11.19 29.50 29.14
CA CYS A 173 10.26 28.67 29.89
C CYS A 173 10.02 29.23 31.29
N ASN A 174 8.74 29.51 31.55
CA ASN A 174 8.32 30.33 32.69
C ASN A 174 8.21 29.54 34.01
N SER A 175 8.95 28.43 34.14
CA SER A 175 9.12 27.63 35.36
C SER A 175 10.21 26.58 35.14
N ASN A 176 10.72 25.98 36.23
CA ASN A 176 11.70 24.87 36.24
C ASN A 176 11.18 23.55 35.59
N SER A 177 10.22 23.63 34.66
CA SER A 177 9.67 22.51 33.92
C SER A 177 10.59 22.11 32.77
N THR A 178 10.98 20.84 32.72
CA THR A 178 11.76 20.24 31.61
C THR A 178 10.93 20.06 30.33
N SER A 179 9.61 20.31 30.35
CA SER A 179 8.71 20.08 29.20
C SER A 179 9.10 20.87 27.95
N CYS A 180 9.78 22.00 28.12
CA CYS A 180 10.25 22.81 27.00
C CYS A 180 11.51 22.29 26.34
N LEU A 181 12.30 21.48 27.06
CA LEU A 181 13.53 20.92 26.54
C LEU A 181 13.25 19.74 25.61
N CYS A 182 12.09 19.08 25.76
CA CYS A 182 11.70 17.91 24.99
C CYS A 182 11.80 18.15 23.48
N SER A 183 11.43 19.33 22.96
CA SER A 183 11.50 19.59 21.52
C SER A 183 12.93 19.55 20.97
N THR A 184 13.89 20.23 21.60
CA THR A 184 15.29 20.20 21.16
C THR A 184 15.93 18.82 21.38
N ILE A 185 15.62 18.15 22.51
CA ILE A 185 16.15 16.81 22.80
C ILE A 185 15.62 15.78 21.81
N SER A 186 14.32 15.79 21.51
CA SER A 186 13.70 14.87 20.56
C SER A 186 14.23 15.10 19.15
N GLU A 187 14.44 16.34 18.72
CA GLU A 187 15.06 16.61 17.42
C GLU A 187 16.52 16.15 17.37
N TYR A 188 17.30 16.33 18.44
CA TYR A 188 18.66 15.80 18.54
C TYR A 188 18.70 14.26 18.47
N SER A 189 17.80 13.61 19.21
CA SER A 189 17.60 12.15 19.21
C SER A 189 17.29 11.63 17.80
N ARG A 190 16.32 12.26 17.12
CA ARG A 190 15.90 11.92 15.75
C ARG A 190 17.04 12.06 14.75
N GLN A 191 17.78 13.17 14.77
CA GLN A 191 18.91 13.42 13.87
C GLN A 191 20.05 12.44 14.12
N CYS A 192 20.33 12.13 15.38
CA CYS A 192 21.31 11.12 15.74
C CYS A 192 20.95 9.74 15.15
N ALA A 193 19.72 9.28 15.38
CA ALA A 193 19.24 8.00 14.87
C ALA A 193 19.28 7.96 13.33
N HIS A 194 18.91 9.06 12.67
CA HIS A 194 18.98 9.18 11.21
C HIS A 194 20.40 9.04 10.65
N THR A 195 21.41 9.53 11.37
CA THR A 195 22.83 9.38 11.01
C THR A 195 23.46 8.05 11.43
N GLY A 196 22.65 7.09 11.92
CA GLY A 196 23.10 5.75 12.32
C GLY A 196 23.49 5.62 13.80
N GLY A 197 23.26 6.66 14.61
CA GLY A 197 23.38 6.57 16.06
C GLY A 197 22.23 5.76 16.68
N ASN A 198 22.35 5.47 17.97
CA ASN A 198 21.32 4.75 18.72
C ASN A 198 21.10 5.46 20.07
N PRO A 199 20.36 6.58 20.09
CA PRO A 199 20.08 7.30 21.33
C PRO A 199 19.18 6.43 22.23
N THR A 200 19.49 6.33 23.52
CA THR A 200 18.58 5.64 24.44
C THR A 200 17.34 6.50 24.68
N GLN A 201 16.18 5.88 24.52
CA GLN A 201 14.89 6.55 24.64
C GLN A 201 14.74 7.25 26.00
N HIS A 202 14.52 8.57 25.98
CA HIS A 202 14.41 9.40 27.19
C HIS A 202 12.97 9.54 27.70
N GLU A 203 11.96 9.15 26.91
CA GLU A 203 10.54 9.31 27.23
C GLU A 203 9.72 8.02 27.10
N ASN A 204 8.78 7.84 28.04
CA ASN A 204 7.75 6.78 27.99
C ASN A 204 6.67 7.11 26.93
N VAL A 205 7.04 7.08 25.66
CA VAL A 205 6.08 7.22 24.56
C VAL A 205 5.19 5.97 24.52
N THR A 206 3.89 6.16 24.76
CA THR A 206 2.92 5.06 24.67
C THR A 206 2.42 4.93 23.24
N CYS A 207 2.65 3.77 22.63
CA CYS A 207 2.17 3.46 21.29
C CYS A 207 0.87 2.62 21.33
N PRO A 208 -0.08 2.88 20.42
CA PRO A 208 -1.26 2.03 20.29
C PRO A 208 -0.89 0.67 19.69
N PHE A 209 -1.83 -0.27 19.70
CA PHE A 209 -1.70 -1.53 18.95
C PHE A 209 -0.42 -2.32 19.27
N ASN A 210 -0.04 -2.37 20.56
CA ASN A 210 1.16 -3.06 21.06
C ASN A 210 2.45 -2.78 20.27
N MET A 211 2.53 -1.61 19.63
CA MET A 211 3.71 -1.13 18.93
C MET A 211 4.73 -0.57 19.92
N GLU A 212 5.96 -0.42 19.44
CA GLU A 212 7.07 0.18 20.17
C GLU A 212 7.52 1.46 19.46
N TYR A 213 7.79 2.50 20.24
CA TYR A 213 8.33 3.74 19.70
C TYR A 213 9.81 3.55 19.33
N ARG A 214 10.20 4.05 18.16
CA ARG A 214 11.60 4.13 17.72
C ARG A 214 11.84 5.47 17.07
N GLU A 215 13.04 6.02 17.24
CA GLU A 215 13.46 7.27 16.60
C GLU A 215 13.80 7.09 15.11
N CYS A 216 14.09 5.85 14.71
CA CYS A 216 14.42 5.49 13.33
C CYS A 216 13.90 4.07 13.06
N GLY A 217 12.71 3.99 12.46
CA GLY A 217 12.12 2.77 11.94
C GLY A 217 11.78 2.91 10.45
N SER A 218 11.67 1.77 9.76
CA SER A 218 11.27 1.77 8.35
C SER A 218 9.86 2.37 8.21
N PRO A 219 9.65 3.37 7.34
CA PRO A 219 8.32 3.93 7.08
C PRO A 219 7.41 2.94 6.33
N CYS A 220 7.98 1.89 5.75
CA CYS A 220 7.27 0.82 5.08
C CYS A 220 6.90 -0.28 6.08
N THR A 221 5.70 -0.20 6.64
CA THR A 221 5.18 -1.19 7.59
C THR A 221 4.88 -2.52 6.89
N ASP A 222 5.46 -3.61 7.37
CA ASP A 222 5.05 -4.97 6.99
C ASP A 222 3.68 -5.28 7.61
N THR A 223 2.75 -5.75 6.78
CA THR A 223 1.37 -6.06 7.18
C THR A 223 1.03 -7.50 6.84
N CYS A 224 -0.06 -8.03 7.39
CA CYS A 224 -0.51 -9.39 7.05
C CYS A 224 -0.82 -9.59 5.56
N THR A 225 -1.19 -8.52 4.86
CA THR A 225 -1.40 -8.54 3.40
C THR A 225 -0.13 -8.29 2.58
N ASP A 226 0.95 -7.78 3.18
CA ASP A 226 2.20 -7.37 2.52
C ASP A 226 3.39 -7.57 3.49
N LEU A 227 3.86 -8.81 3.62
CA LEU A 227 4.82 -9.24 4.64
C LEU A 227 6.26 -8.75 4.43
N GLN A 228 6.62 -8.32 3.22
CA GLN A 228 8.01 -8.00 2.83
C GLN A 228 8.15 -6.57 2.31
N ARG A 229 7.19 -5.70 2.63
CA ARG A 229 7.18 -4.31 2.20
C ARG A 229 8.43 -3.54 2.62
N SER A 230 8.93 -3.83 3.81
CA SER A 230 10.10 -3.19 4.39
C SER A 230 11.39 -3.51 3.64
N GLN A 231 11.48 -4.69 2.99
CA GLN A 231 12.69 -5.15 2.30
C GLN A 231 13.00 -4.36 1.02
N VAL A 232 11.96 -3.85 0.35
CA VAL A 232 12.07 -3.03 -0.87
C VAL A 232 11.86 -1.54 -0.58
N CYS A 233 11.98 -1.13 0.68
CA CYS A 233 11.76 0.24 1.10
C CYS A 233 12.99 1.10 0.78
N GLU A 234 12.89 1.95 -0.23
CA GLU A 234 13.92 2.92 -0.60
C GLU A 234 13.83 4.24 0.20
N GLU A 235 12.99 4.28 1.23
CA GLU A 235 12.74 5.49 2.01
C GLU A 235 13.61 5.55 3.26
N HIS A 236 14.03 6.77 3.63
CA HIS A 236 14.72 7.01 4.89
C HIS A 236 13.85 6.63 6.09
N CYS A 237 14.51 6.19 7.17
CA CYS A 237 13.80 5.90 8.41
C CYS A 237 13.17 7.15 9.02
N ILE A 238 12.10 6.92 9.77
CA ILE A 238 11.32 7.96 10.43
C ILE A 238 11.13 7.56 11.90
N ASP A 239 10.90 8.51 12.77
CA ASP A 239 10.48 8.20 14.14
C ASP A 239 9.00 7.78 14.18
N GLY A 240 8.57 7.15 15.27
CA GLY A 240 7.18 6.79 15.48
C GLY A 240 6.97 5.41 16.07
N CYS A 241 5.74 4.92 15.95
CA CYS A 241 5.33 3.62 16.49
C CYS A 241 5.44 2.54 15.41
N PHE A 242 6.15 1.46 15.72
CA PHE A 242 6.39 0.35 14.81
C PHE A 242 6.14 -0.99 15.49
N CYS A 243 5.88 -2.03 14.68
CA CYS A 243 5.82 -3.37 15.22
C CYS A 243 7.21 -3.85 15.72
N PRO A 244 7.25 -4.55 16.86
CA PRO A 244 8.48 -5.16 17.36
C PRO A 244 9.12 -6.11 16.33
N PRO A 245 10.45 -6.30 16.36
CA PRO A 245 11.13 -7.23 15.46
C PRO A 245 10.51 -8.63 15.49
N GLY A 246 10.25 -9.22 14.31
CA GLY A 246 9.61 -10.53 14.17
C GLY A 246 8.09 -10.52 14.14
N THR A 247 7.46 -9.34 14.18
CA THR A 247 6.00 -9.18 14.08
C THR A 247 5.61 -8.26 12.91
N VAL A 248 4.38 -8.41 12.42
CA VAL A 248 3.76 -7.61 11.35
C VAL A 248 2.44 -7.01 11.83
N PHE A 249 2.00 -5.92 11.19
CA PHE A 249 0.75 -5.28 11.57
C PHE A 249 -0.46 -6.01 10.97
N ASP A 250 -1.43 -6.38 11.81
CA ASP A 250 -2.71 -6.99 11.41
C ASP A 250 -3.63 -5.93 10.79
N ASP A 251 -3.42 -5.64 9.50
CA ASP A 251 -4.23 -4.68 8.74
C ASP A 251 -5.65 -5.20 8.43
N ILE A 252 -5.89 -6.49 8.62
CA ILE A 252 -7.15 -7.18 8.35
C ILE A 252 -8.12 -7.03 9.51
N SER A 253 -7.70 -7.43 10.71
CA SER A 253 -8.56 -7.43 11.91
C SER A 253 -8.24 -6.29 12.87
N GLN A 254 -7.18 -5.53 12.61
CA GLN A 254 -6.77 -4.36 13.41
C GLN A 254 -6.42 -4.71 14.87
N ASN A 255 -5.92 -5.93 15.12
CA ASN A 255 -5.50 -6.35 16.48
C ASN A 255 -4.11 -5.85 16.89
N GLY A 256 -3.41 -5.14 15.99
CA GLY A 256 -2.07 -4.62 16.22
C GLY A 256 -0.97 -5.54 15.68
N CYS A 257 0.14 -5.64 16.40
CA CYS A 257 1.30 -6.39 15.92
C CYS A 257 1.21 -7.86 16.32
N ILE A 258 1.20 -8.74 15.32
CA ILE A 258 1.10 -10.20 15.50
C ILE A 258 2.23 -10.91 14.75
N ALA A 259 2.49 -12.18 15.09
CA ALA A 259 3.44 -12.98 14.35
C ALA A 259 2.90 -13.30 12.93
N ALA A 260 3.79 -13.42 11.94
CA ALA A 260 3.38 -13.65 10.55
C ALA A 260 2.55 -14.93 10.37
N ASP A 261 2.81 -15.97 11.17
CA ASP A 261 2.05 -17.23 11.18
C ASP A 261 0.63 -17.11 11.76
N GLN A 262 0.33 -16.00 12.45
CA GLN A 262 -1.00 -15.68 12.97
C GLN A 262 -1.84 -14.85 11.97
N CYS A 263 -1.27 -14.45 10.82
CA CYS A 263 -1.98 -13.68 9.81
C CYS A 263 -3.13 -14.46 9.17
N SER A 264 -4.30 -13.84 9.16
CA SER A 264 -5.49 -14.35 8.46
C SER A 264 -5.41 -14.06 6.96
N CYS A 265 -6.15 -14.82 6.15
CA CYS A 265 -6.23 -14.63 4.71
C CYS A 265 -7.61 -14.09 4.29
N LEU A 266 -7.68 -13.29 3.23
CA LEU A 266 -8.95 -12.91 2.61
C LEU A 266 -9.22 -13.73 1.34
N HIS A 267 -10.46 -14.20 1.20
CA HIS A 267 -10.96 -14.76 -0.06
C HIS A 267 -12.43 -14.39 -0.25
N ASN A 268 -12.76 -13.76 -1.39
CA ASN A 268 -14.11 -13.31 -1.74
C ASN A 268 -14.82 -12.49 -0.64
N GLY A 269 -14.08 -11.64 0.07
CA GLY A 269 -14.60 -10.80 1.15
C GLY A 269 -14.76 -11.51 2.51
N ASN A 270 -14.46 -12.81 2.59
CA ASN A 270 -14.45 -13.55 3.86
C ASN A 270 -13.02 -13.67 4.42
N THR A 271 -12.91 -13.61 5.74
CA THR A 271 -11.64 -13.76 6.48
C THR A 271 -11.49 -15.20 6.97
N TYR A 272 -10.31 -15.78 6.73
CA TYR A 272 -9.96 -17.15 7.11
C TYR A 272 -8.77 -17.13 8.07
N LYS A 273 -8.88 -17.87 9.18
CA LYS A 273 -7.79 -18.00 10.16
C LYS A 273 -6.65 -18.86 9.61
N PRO A 274 -5.43 -18.74 10.17
CA PRO A 274 -4.32 -19.65 9.83
C PRO A 274 -4.75 -21.12 9.94
N GLY A 275 -4.46 -21.90 8.89
CA GLY A 275 -4.84 -23.31 8.77
C GLY A 275 -6.26 -23.57 8.24
N GLU A 276 -7.14 -22.57 8.21
CA GLU A 276 -8.44 -22.73 7.54
C GLU A 276 -8.26 -22.83 6.04
N SER A 277 -9.18 -23.54 5.41
CA SER A 277 -9.12 -23.85 3.99
C SER A 277 -10.46 -23.61 3.33
N TYR A 278 -10.41 -23.21 2.07
CA TYR A 278 -11.57 -23.31 1.18
C TYR A 278 -11.25 -24.28 0.06
N SER A 279 -12.28 -24.88 -0.53
CA SER A 279 -12.11 -25.78 -1.65
C SER A 279 -13.18 -25.49 -2.69
N THR A 280 -12.72 -25.46 -3.93
CA THR A 280 -13.56 -25.49 -5.14
C THR A 280 -13.51 -26.90 -5.72
N THR A 281 -14.24 -27.15 -6.80
CA THR A 281 -14.23 -28.45 -7.50
C THR A 281 -12.83 -28.87 -7.95
N CYS A 282 -11.96 -27.91 -8.26
CA CYS A 282 -10.66 -28.15 -8.91
C CYS A 282 -9.46 -27.72 -8.09
N ARG A 283 -9.68 -27.13 -6.91
CA ARG A 283 -8.59 -26.54 -6.13
C ARG A 283 -8.94 -26.51 -4.66
N SER A 284 -7.98 -26.89 -3.82
CA SER A 284 -8.05 -26.75 -2.38
C SER A 284 -6.96 -25.78 -1.93
N CYS A 285 -7.32 -24.76 -1.16
CA CYS A 285 -6.39 -23.73 -0.70
C CYS A 285 -6.42 -23.65 0.82
N THR A 286 -5.24 -23.61 1.44
CA THR A 286 -5.07 -23.45 2.88
C THR A 286 -4.37 -22.14 3.17
N CYS A 287 -4.91 -21.39 4.14
CA CYS A 287 -4.32 -20.15 4.60
C CYS A 287 -3.08 -20.44 5.44
N THR A 288 -1.91 -19.94 5.04
CA THR A 288 -0.65 -20.10 5.77
C THR A 288 0.12 -18.78 5.74
N GLN A 289 0.41 -18.20 6.91
CA GLN A 289 1.13 -16.93 7.02
C GLN A 289 0.50 -15.78 6.21
N GLY A 290 -0.82 -15.63 6.22
CA GLY A 290 -1.50 -14.61 5.42
C GLY A 290 -1.56 -14.88 3.90
N GLU A 291 -0.91 -15.95 3.41
CA GLU A 291 -0.91 -16.35 2.00
C GLU A 291 -1.74 -17.62 1.74
N TRP A 292 -2.22 -17.76 0.50
CA TRP A 292 -2.95 -18.94 0.04
C TRP A 292 -2.00 -19.97 -0.57
N ILE A 293 -1.82 -21.09 0.12
CA ILE A 293 -1.15 -22.27 -0.43
C ILE A 293 -2.21 -23.17 -1.06
N CYS A 294 -2.28 -23.16 -2.39
CA CYS A 294 -3.27 -23.91 -3.15
C CYS A 294 -2.68 -25.18 -3.78
N LYS A 295 -3.48 -26.25 -3.78
CA LYS A 295 -3.24 -27.50 -4.48
C LYS A 295 -4.35 -27.70 -5.50
N ASP A 296 -3.98 -27.91 -6.75
CA ASP A 296 -4.92 -28.30 -7.79
C ASP A 296 -5.33 -29.75 -7.58
N LEU A 297 -6.64 -30.01 -7.69
CA LEU A 297 -7.24 -31.33 -7.54
C LEU A 297 -7.60 -31.88 -8.92
N ASP A 298 -7.51 -33.19 -9.08
CA ASP A 298 -7.97 -33.84 -10.31
C ASP A 298 -9.50 -33.74 -10.37
N CYS A 299 -9.98 -32.92 -11.30
CA CYS A 299 -11.39 -32.58 -11.42
C CYS A 299 -11.86 -32.72 -12.88
N PRO A 300 -13.13 -33.09 -13.11
CA PRO A 300 -13.67 -33.11 -14.45
C PRO A 300 -13.83 -31.69 -14.98
N GLY A 301 -13.24 -31.41 -16.15
CA GLY A 301 -13.55 -30.21 -16.92
C GLY A 301 -14.92 -30.33 -17.58
N ILE A 302 -15.80 -29.36 -17.37
CA ILE A 302 -17.14 -29.32 -17.97
C ILE A 302 -17.19 -28.20 -19.01
N CYS A 303 -17.43 -28.55 -20.27
CA CYS A 303 -17.84 -27.63 -21.30
C CYS A 303 -19.35 -27.77 -21.50
N SER A 304 -20.09 -26.67 -21.57
CA SER A 304 -21.55 -26.69 -21.73
C SER A 304 -22.02 -25.75 -22.82
N ILE A 305 -23.14 -26.11 -23.47
CA ILE A 305 -23.85 -25.28 -24.43
C ILE A 305 -25.30 -25.17 -23.95
N LEU A 306 -25.73 -23.96 -23.61
CA LEU A 306 -27.08 -23.66 -23.13
C LEU A 306 -27.83 -22.86 -24.18
N GLY A 307 -29.08 -23.25 -24.42
CA GLY A 307 -29.97 -22.56 -25.35
C GLY A 307 -29.47 -22.49 -26.80
N GLY A 308 -28.52 -23.35 -27.20
CA GLY A 308 -27.99 -23.41 -28.57
C GLY A 308 -27.05 -22.27 -28.99
N SER A 309 -26.66 -21.40 -28.07
CA SER A 309 -25.74 -20.29 -28.37
C SER A 309 -24.84 -19.86 -27.24
N HIS A 310 -25.17 -20.17 -25.97
CA HIS A 310 -24.32 -19.80 -24.84
C HIS A 310 -23.36 -20.94 -24.53
N ILE A 311 -22.08 -20.73 -24.78
CA ILE A 311 -21.04 -21.71 -24.51
C ILE A 311 -20.28 -21.30 -23.26
N SER A 312 -20.11 -22.24 -22.35
CA SER A 312 -19.11 -22.17 -21.29
C SER A 312 -18.00 -23.17 -21.59
N THR A 313 -16.77 -22.69 -21.72
CA THR A 313 -15.58 -23.52 -21.99
C THR A 313 -15.15 -24.32 -20.76
N TYR A 314 -14.23 -25.27 -20.94
CA TYR A 314 -13.58 -25.98 -19.82
C TYR A 314 -12.91 -25.04 -18.79
N ASP A 315 -12.46 -23.86 -19.21
CA ASP A 315 -11.80 -22.84 -18.36
C ASP A 315 -12.76 -21.74 -17.85
N ASP A 316 -14.08 -22.03 -17.80
CA ASP A 316 -15.13 -21.14 -17.28
C ASP A 316 -15.30 -19.79 -18.04
N LYS A 317 -14.76 -19.70 -19.26
CA LYS A 317 -15.05 -18.57 -20.16
C LYS A 317 -16.41 -18.76 -20.82
N THR A 318 -17.29 -17.79 -20.60
CA THR A 318 -18.61 -17.76 -21.23
C THR A 318 -18.63 -16.85 -22.46
N TYR A 319 -19.29 -17.30 -23.53
CA TYR A 319 -19.52 -16.49 -24.73
C TYR A 319 -20.80 -16.91 -25.45
N THR A 320 -21.28 -16.04 -26.34
CA THR A 320 -22.43 -16.34 -27.19
C THR A 320 -21.97 -16.51 -28.63
N PHE A 321 -22.42 -17.59 -29.28
CA PHE A 321 -22.10 -17.91 -30.67
C PHE A 321 -23.35 -18.38 -31.40
N HIS A 322 -23.66 -17.72 -32.51
CA HIS A 322 -24.80 -18.05 -33.37
C HIS A 322 -24.29 -18.70 -34.66
N GLY A 323 -24.19 -20.03 -34.64
CA GLY A 323 -23.77 -20.82 -35.80
C GLY A 323 -24.96 -21.35 -36.63
N ASP A 324 -24.68 -21.68 -37.89
CA ASP A 324 -25.61 -22.37 -38.81
C ASP A 324 -24.87 -23.50 -39.56
N CYS A 325 -24.23 -24.41 -38.81
CA CYS A 325 -23.38 -25.48 -39.33
C CYS A 325 -23.12 -26.58 -38.27
N SER A 326 -22.43 -27.66 -38.68
CA SER A 326 -21.83 -28.64 -37.79
C SER A 326 -20.48 -28.15 -37.28
N TYR A 327 -20.30 -28.10 -35.96
CA TYR A 327 -19.08 -27.61 -35.32
C TYR A 327 -18.37 -28.69 -34.52
N LEU A 328 -17.04 -28.56 -34.47
CA LEU A 328 -16.20 -29.34 -33.56
C LEU A 328 -16.31 -28.77 -32.15
N LEU A 329 -16.93 -29.52 -31.23
CA LEU A 329 -17.11 -29.09 -29.85
C LEU A 329 -15.95 -29.54 -28.96
N SER A 330 -15.47 -30.77 -29.14
CA SER A 330 -14.33 -31.29 -28.39
C SER A 330 -13.62 -32.39 -29.17
N LYS A 331 -12.29 -32.44 -29.09
CA LYS A 331 -11.47 -33.50 -29.67
C LYS A 331 -10.20 -33.65 -28.84
N VAL A 332 -9.80 -34.90 -28.60
CA VAL A 332 -8.47 -35.20 -28.03
C VAL A 332 -7.43 -35.22 -29.14
N MET A 333 -6.27 -34.63 -28.90
CA MET A 333 -5.19 -34.50 -29.91
C MET A 333 -4.72 -35.83 -30.48
N ASN A 334 -4.70 -36.89 -29.66
CA ASN A 334 -4.35 -38.25 -30.08
C ASN A 334 -5.42 -38.93 -30.96
N GLY A 335 -6.58 -38.28 -31.15
CA GLY A 335 -7.66 -38.78 -31.98
C GLY A 335 -8.59 -39.81 -31.33
N THR A 336 -8.47 -40.08 -30.02
CA THR A 336 -9.31 -41.09 -29.34
C THR A 336 -10.80 -40.83 -29.51
N PHE A 337 -11.23 -39.58 -29.41
CA PHE A 337 -12.61 -39.19 -29.71
C PHE A 337 -12.74 -37.80 -30.32
N ILE A 338 -13.85 -37.60 -31.02
CA ILE A 338 -14.32 -36.33 -31.54
C ILE A 338 -15.81 -36.18 -31.18
N VAL A 339 -16.17 -35.04 -30.62
CA VAL A 339 -17.55 -34.60 -30.35
C VAL A 339 -17.89 -33.48 -31.31
N LEU A 340 -18.90 -33.70 -32.15
CA LEU A 340 -19.48 -32.69 -33.04
C LEU A 340 -20.86 -32.30 -32.55
N GLY A 341 -21.26 -31.06 -32.82
CA GLY A 341 -22.61 -30.57 -32.55
C GLY A 341 -23.09 -29.64 -33.64
N ASP A 342 -24.35 -29.81 -34.03
CA ASP A 342 -25.01 -28.99 -35.03
C ASP A 342 -25.70 -27.81 -34.33
N LEU A 343 -25.31 -26.59 -34.72
CA LEU A 343 -25.98 -25.37 -34.30
C LEU A 343 -26.72 -24.84 -35.51
N VAL A 344 -28.05 -24.73 -35.41
CA VAL A 344 -28.93 -24.27 -36.50
C VAL A 344 -29.89 -23.21 -36.00
N LYS A 345 -30.47 -22.43 -36.91
CA LYS A 345 -31.51 -21.45 -36.56
C LYS A 345 -32.78 -22.15 -36.05
N CYS A 346 -33.36 -21.62 -34.98
CA CYS A 346 -34.62 -22.14 -34.45
C CYS A 346 -35.77 -21.88 -35.43
N GLU A 347 -36.72 -22.82 -35.58
CA GLU A 347 -37.89 -22.66 -36.45
C GLU A 347 -38.78 -21.44 -36.12
N LYS A 348 -38.71 -20.94 -34.87
CA LYS A 348 -39.55 -19.83 -34.36
C LYS A 348 -38.82 -18.48 -34.23
N SER A 349 -37.55 -18.37 -34.65
CA SER A 349 -36.78 -17.13 -34.51
C SER A 349 -35.61 -17.07 -35.48
N ASP A 350 -35.57 -16.02 -36.31
CA ASP A 350 -34.45 -15.75 -37.23
C ASP A 350 -33.18 -15.24 -36.50
N LYS A 351 -33.30 -14.93 -35.20
CA LYS A 351 -32.22 -14.36 -34.37
C LYS A 351 -31.69 -15.32 -33.31
N SER A 352 -32.33 -16.48 -33.12
CA SER A 352 -31.96 -17.44 -32.09
C SER A 352 -31.48 -18.73 -32.73
N THR A 353 -30.33 -19.22 -32.30
CA THR A 353 -29.83 -20.54 -32.70
C THR A 353 -30.21 -21.56 -31.63
N CYS A 354 -30.72 -22.69 -32.07
CA CYS A 354 -31.11 -23.80 -31.22
C CYS A 354 -30.07 -24.92 -31.38
N LEU A 355 -29.80 -25.63 -30.30
CA LEU A 355 -29.17 -26.94 -30.40
C LEU A 355 -30.24 -27.92 -30.91
N VAL A 356 -30.50 -27.89 -32.22
CA VAL A 356 -31.35 -28.87 -32.87
C VAL A 356 -30.41 -29.93 -33.41
N SER A 357 -30.56 -31.17 -32.93
CA SER A 357 -29.89 -32.28 -33.60
C SER A 357 -30.48 -32.42 -35.01
N PRO A 358 -29.62 -32.49 -36.01
CA PRO A 358 -29.69 -33.68 -36.82
C PRO A 358 -28.93 -34.81 -36.16
N ASP A 359 -27.70 -34.60 -35.69
CA ASP A 359 -26.87 -35.69 -35.19
C ASP A 359 -25.75 -35.21 -34.23
N VAL A 360 -25.82 -35.49 -32.92
CA VAL A 360 -24.61 -35.37 -32.06
C VAL A 360 -23.69 -36.53 -32.38
N PHE A 361 -22.59 -36.29 -33.09
CA PHE A 361 -21.64 -37.35 -33.44
C PHE A 361 -20.57 -37.50 -32.37
N ILE A 362 -20.55 -38.65 -31.70
CA ILE A 362 -19.36 -39.13 -30.99
C ILE A 362 -18.69 -40.14 -31.90
N LYS A 363 -17.55 -39.75 -32.50
CA LYS A 363 -16.67 -40.69 -33.21
C LYS A 363 -15.58 -41.13 -32.26
N SER A 364 -15.58 -42.40 -31.86
CA SER A 364 -14.48 -43.01 -31.11
C SER A 364 -13.61 -43.85 -32.04
N PHE A 365 -12.32 -43.57 -32.06
CA PHE A 365 -11.33 -44.32 -32.82
C PHE A 365 -10.71 -45.37 -31.89
N CYS A 366 -11.12 -46.63 -32.04
CA CYS A 366 -10.42 -47.72 -31.38
C CYS A 366 -9.13 -47.99 -32.16
N HIS A 367 -7.99 -47.78 -31.55
CA HIS A 367 -6.68 -47.81 -32.22
C HIS A 367 -6.28 -49.22 -32.70
N PHE A 368 -7.05 -50.26 -32.34
CA PHE A 368 -6.68 -51.66 -32.57
C PHE A 368 -7.53 -52.44 -33.58
N PHE A 369 -8.72 -51.98 -33.99
CA PHE A 369 -9.56 -52.70 -34.98
C PHE A 369 -10.51 -51.75 -35.73
N PRO A 370 -10.70 -51.90 -37.06
CA PRO A 370 -11.87 -51.33 -37.73
C PRO A 370 -13.13 -52.08 -37.27
N PRO A 371 -14.29 -51.42 -37.08
CA PRO A 371 -14.66 -50.11 -37.64
C PRO A 371 -14.78 -48.97 -36.61
N LEU A 372 -14.74 -47.73 -37.10
CA LEU A 372 -15.08 -46.52 -36.35
C LEU A 372 -16.49 -46.65 -35.74
N LYS A 373 -16.61 -46.47 -34.43
CA LYS A 373 -17.93 -46.39 -33.77
C LYS A 373 -18.41 -44.95 -33.87
N MET A 374 -19.53 -44.74 -34.57
CA MET A 374 -20.24 -43.48 -34.67
C MET A 374 -21.53 -43.58 -33.86
N ILE A 375 -21.62 -42.82 -32.78
CA ILE A 375 -22.85 -42.65 -32.01
C ILE A 375 -23.49 -41.35 -32.43
N VAL A 376 -24.78 -41.39 -32.72
CA VAL A 376 -25.61 -40.25 -33.10
C VAL A 376 -26.77 -40.14 -32.13
N ILE A 377 -26.92 -38.99 -31.49
CA ILE A 377 -28.05 -38.69 -30.61
C ILE A 377 -28.94 -37.65 -31.26
N LYS A 378 -30.22 -37.99 -31.43
CA LYS A 378 -31.26 -37.08 -31.93
C LYS A 378 -32.07 -36.47 -30.79
N ALA A 379 -32.64 -35.29 -31.04
CA ALA A 379 -33.39 -34.45 -30.11
C ALA A 379 -34.74 -35.08 -29.75
N ASN A 380 -35.24 -36.00 -30.58
CA ASN A 380 -36.38 -36.84 -30.27
C ASN A 380 -36.02 -38.02 -29.33
N GLY A 381 -34.78 -38.09 -28.83
CA GLY A 381 -34.28 -39.12 -27.92
C GLY A 381 -33.81 -40.40 -28.60
N GLN A 382 -33.87 -40.51 -29.94
CA GLN A 382 -33.37 -41.69 -30.64
C GLN A 382 -31.84 -41.70 -30.71
N VAL A 383 -31.25 -42.85 -30.38
CA VAL A 383 -29.81 -43.08 -30.43
C VAL A 383 -29.50 -44.05 -31.57
N PHE A 384 -28.52 -43.72 -32.41
CA PHE A 384 -28.04 -44.56 -33.49
C PHE A 384 -26.57 -44.92 -33.29
N LEU A 385 -26.23 -46.20 -33.44
CA LEU A 385 -24.87 -46.70 -33.51
C LEU A 385 -24.60 -47.14 -34.94
N ASN A 386 -23.60 -46.55 -35.60
CA ASN A 386 -23.23 -46.86 -36.99
C ASN A 386 -24.44 -46.87 -37.95
N LYS A 387 -25.32 -45.87 -37.83
CA LYS A 387 -26.58 -45.68 -38.59
C LYS A 387 -27.72 -46.65 -38.23
N GLN A 388 -27.56 -47.53 -37.25
CA GLN A 388 -28.63 -48.41 -36.78
C GLN A 388 -29.24 -47.90 -35.48
N ILE A 389 -30.58 -47.88 -35.40
CA ILE A 389 -31.29 -47.47 -34.19
C ILE A 389 -30.96 -48.44 -33.04
N SER A 390 -30.59 -47.89 -31.89
CA SER A 390 -30.18 -48.64 -30.71
C SER A 390 -31.24 -48.56 -29.62
N GLN A 391 -31.56 -49.69 -28.99
CA GLN A 391 -32.38 -49.74 -27.78
C GLN A 391 -31.52 -49.41 -26.56
N LEU A 392 -32.05 -48.61 -25.63
CA LEU A 392 -31.36 -48.24 -24.40
C LEU A 392 -31.81 -49.16 -23.24
N PRO A 393 -30.92 -49.57 -22.33
CA PRO A 393 -29.50 -49.19 -22.23
C PRO A 393 -28.61 -49.91 -23.26
N LEU A 394 -27.77 -49.14 -23.95
CA LEU A 394 -26.77 -49.67 -24.89
C LEU A 394 -25.44 -49.85 -24.15
N PHE A 395 -25.04 -51.09 -23.92
CA PHE A 395 -23.71 -51.42 -23.40
C PHE A 395 -22.82 -51.83 -24.56
N MET A 396 -21.74 -51.09 -24.77
CA MET A 396 -20.69 -51.49 -25.70
C MET A 396 -19.63 -52.25 -24.89
N GLY A 397 -19.34 -53.50 -25.25
CA GLY A 397 -18.21 -54.23 -24.68
C GLY A 397 -16.89 -53.50 -24.93
N GLU A 398 -15.95 -53.68 -24.00
CA GLU A 398 -14.58 -53.11 -24.04
C GLU A 398 -13.86 -53.43 -25.35
#